data_AF-A0AA43BYL6-F1
#
_entry.id   AF-A0AA43BYL6-F1
#
_cell.length_a   1.000
_cell.length_b   1.000
_cell.length_c   1.000
_cell.angle_alpha   90.00
_cell.angle_beta   90.00
_cell.angle_gamma   90.00
#
_symmetry.space_group_name_H-M   'P 1'
#
loop_
_entity.id
_entity.type
_entity.pdbx_description
1 polymer ?
#
loop_
_entity_poly.entity_id
_entity_poly.type
_entity_poly.pdbx_seq_one_letter_code
_entity_poly.pdbx_strand_id
1 'polypeptide(L)' 'MSEQTTNKARHIEVTAADLPLHCPMPSMMLWNAHPRVFLPVEKTGEALCPYCGTRYTLKGGPTASGH' A
#
# COMPACT_ATOMS: atom_id res chain seq x y z
N MET A 1 -30.19 -13.87 -10.95
CA MET A 1 -29.14 -12.83 -10.82
C MET A 1 -28.47 -13.00 -9.48
N SER A 2 -27.19 -12.64 -9.41
CA SER A 2 -26.39 -12.39 -8.19
C SER A 2 -25.74 -13.59 -7.50
N GLU A 3 -24.41 -13.65 -7.56
CA GLU A 3 -23.62 -14.09 -6.40
C GLU A 3 -22.27 -13.36 -6.47
N GLN A 4 -22.17 -12.26 -5.71
CA GLN A 4 -20.99 -11.41 -5.58
C GLN A 4 -19.97 -12.11 -4.68
N THR A 5 -18.92 -12.69 -5.26
CA THR A 5 -17.77 -13.17 -4.50
C THR A 5 -16.75 -12.05 -4.32
N THR A 6 -16.92 -11.32 -3.22
CA THR A 6 -15.93 -10.51 -2.48
C THR A 6 -14.54 -10.43 -3.13
N ASN A 7 -14.34 -9.50 -4.07
CA ASN A 7 -13.00 -9.04 -4.43
C ASN A 7 -12.45 -8.32 -3.18
N LYS A 8 -11.84 -9.08 -2.27
CA LYS A 8 -11.33 -8.60 -0.99
C LYS A 8 -10.12 -7.72 -1.29
N ALA A 9 -10.39 -6.50 -1.73
CA ALA A 9 -9.37 -5.48 -1.95
C ALA A 9 -8.54 -5.39 -0.66
N ARG A 10 -7.27 -5.77 -0.75
CA ARG A 10 -6.34 -5.72 0.37
C ARG A 10 -6.06 -4.24 0.63
N HIS A 11 -6.76 -3.67 1.59
CA HIS A 11 -6.52 -2.31 2.07
C HIS A 11 -5.58 -2.38 3.27
N ILE A 12 -4.48 -1.63 3.21
CA ILE A 12 -3.46 -1.59 4.26
C ILE A 12 -3.29 -0.14 4.68
N GLU A 13 -3.55 0.13 5.95
CA GLU A 13 -3.28 1.44 6.54
C GLU A 13 -1.81 1.48 6.97
N VAL A 14 -1.09 2.47 6.44
CA VAL A 14 0.31 2.72 6.75
C VAL A 14 0.44 4.05 7.48
N THR A 15 1.51 4.24 8.22
CA THR A 15 1.76 5.51 8.93
C THR A 15 3.03 6.13 8.37
N ALA A 16 3.30 7.39 8.71
CA ALA A 16 4.55 8.04 8.32
C ALA A 16 5.81 7.32 8.83
N ALA A 17 5.69 6.48 9.87
CA ALA A 17 6.78 5.63 10.36
C ALA A 17 7.11 4.45 9.41
N ASP A 18 6.21 4.12 8.49
CA ASP A 18 6.41 3.07 7.47
C ASP A 18 7.02 3.65 6.17
N LEU A 19 7.23 4.97 6.10
CA LEU A 19 7.86 5.63 4.97
C LEU A 19 9.39 5.43 5.00
N PRO A 20 10.04 5.21 3.84
CA PRO A 20 9.44 5.10 2.51
C PRO A 20 8.70 3.76 2.29
N LEU A 21 7.42 3.86 1.92
CA LEU A 21 6.57 2.70 1.71
C LEU A 21 7.07 1.90 0.49
N HIS A 22 7.31 0.62 0.73
CA HIS A 22 7.66 -0.32 -0.31
C HIS A 22 6.81 -1.58 -0.19
N CYS A 23 6.37 -2.10 -1.33
CA CYS A 23 5.70 -3.39 -1.39
C CYS A 23 6.65 -4.41 -2.06
N PRO A 24 6.87 -5.61 -1.47
CA PRO A 24 6.32 -6.15 -0.22
C PRO A 24 6.96 -5.56 1.05
N MET A 25 6.17 -5.39 2.12
CA MET A 25 6.67 -4.97 3.44
C MET A 25 7.52 -6.07 4.07
N PRO A 26 8.53 -5.73 4.90
CA PRO A 26 9.40 -6.70 5.56
C PRO A 26 8.65 -7.64 6.51
N SER A 27 7.54 -7.19 7.12
CA SER A 27 6.66 -8.05 7.93
C SER A 27 5.72 -8.94 7.12
N MET A 28 5.57 -8.71 5.81
CA MET A 28 4.72 -9.52 4.95
C MET A 28 5.56 -10.67 4.38
N MET A 29 5.32 -11.89 4.86
CA MET A 29 5.92 -13.14 4.37
C MET A 29 5.47 -13.51 2.94
N LEU A 30 5.23 -12.52 2.07
CA LEU A 30 4.97 -12.72 0.65
C LEU A 30 6.30 -12.70 -0.11
N TRP A 31 7.27 -13.46 0.39
CA TRP A 31 8.55 -13.71 -0.29
C TRP A 31 8.20 -14.33 -1.66
N ASN A 32 8.55 -13.63 -2.74
CA ASN A 32 8.53 -14.08 -4.16
C ASN A 32 7.31 -13.76 -5.05
N ALA A 33 6.37 -12.87 -4.68
CA ALA A 33 5.25 -12.55 -5.59
C ALA A 33 5.55 -11.48 -6.67
N HIS A 34 6.40 -10.48 -6.37
CA HIS A 34 6.83 -9.45 -7.33
C HIS A 34 8.08 -8.69 -6.83
N PRO A 35 8.77 -7.93 -7.71
CA PRO A 35 9.89 -7.06 -7.32
C PRO A 35 9.48 -5.97 -6.33
N ARG A 36 10.43 -5.52 -5.49
CA ARG A 36 10.22 -4.39 -4.57
C ARG A 36 9.92 -3.12 -5.38
N VAL A 37 8.76 -2.53 -5.12
CA VAL A 37 8.32 -1.25 -5.71
C VAL A 37 8.10 -0.25 -4.60
N PHE A 38 8.53 1.00 -4.83
CA PHE A 38 8.26 2.13 -3.95
C PHE A 38 6.94 2.78 -4.32
N LEU A 39 6.04 2.95 -3.35
CA LEU A 39 4.75 3.59 -3.55
C LEU A 39 4.78 5.00 -2.95
N PRO A 40 4.54 6.07 -3.72
CA PRO A 40 4.66 7.45 -3.25
C PRO A 40 3.44 7.92 -2.42
N VAL A 41 2.99 7.12 -1.44
CA VAL A 41 1.85 7.44 -0.55
C VAL A 41 2.08 8.68 0.28
N GLU A 42 3.33 9.05 0.53
CA GLU A 42 3.70 10.29 1.23
C GLU A 42 3.24 11.56 0.49
N LYS A 43 3.15 11.50 -0.86
CA LYS A 43 2.75 12.64 -1.70
C LYS A 43 1.26 12.67 -1.94
N THR A 44 0.65 11.50 -2.16
CA THR A 44 -0.75 11.36 -2.58
C THR A 44 -1.70 11.06 -1.42
N GLY A 45 -1.20 10.56 -0.28
CA GLY A 45 -2.00 10.07 0.84
C GLY A 45 -2.49 8.62 0.66
N GLU A 46 -2.52 8.11 -0.57
CA GLU A 46 -2.88 6.73 -0.89
C GLU A 46 -2.18 6.25 -2.16
N ALA A 47 -1.93 4.96 -2.28
CA ALA A 47 -1.35 4.37 -3.48
C ALA A 47 -1.80 2.93 -3.67
N LEU A 48 -1.97 2.55 -4.94
CA LEU A 48 -2.30 1.20 -5.33
C LEU A 48 -1.06 0.50 -5.87
N CYS A 49 -0.75 -0.67 -5.32
CA CYS A 49 0.29 -1.55 -5.83
C CYS A 49 -0.14 -2.14 -7.19
N PRO A 50 0.62 -1.89 -8.29
CA PRO A 50 0.24 -2.36 -9.63
C PRO A 50 0.40 -3.89 -9.80
N TYR A 51 1.19 -4.53 -8.94
CA TYR A 51 1.43 -5.97 -8.99
C TYR A 51 0.43 -6.75 -8.16
N CYS A 52 0.24 -6.31 -6.92
CA CYS A 52 -0.50 -7.04 -5.90
C CYS A 52 -1.94 -6.52 -5.70
N GLY A 53 -2.33 -5.43 -6.37
CA GLY A 53 -3.65 -4.81 -6.24
C GLY A 53 -3.97 -4.31 -4.83
N THR A 54 -2.97 -4.23 -3.96
CA THR A 54 -3.13 -3.81 -2.57
C THR A 54 -3.14 -2.28 -2.50
N ARG A 55 -4.16 -1.72 -1.86
CA ARG A 55 -4.32 -0.28 -1.67
C ARG A 55 -3.76 0.11 -0.31
N TYR A 56 -2.75 0.96 -0.34
CA TYR A 56 -2.10 1.50 0.83
C TYR A 56 -2.63 2.90 1.10
N THR A 57 -3.07 3.16 2.33
CA THR A 57 -3.60 4.47 2.75
C THR A 57 -2.75 5.00 3.89
N LEU A 58 -2.23 6.22 3.75
CA LEU A 58 -1.41 6.88 4.75
C LEU A 58 -2.30 7.50 5.84
N LYS A 59 -2.24 6.91 7.03
CA LYS A 59 -2.91 7.38 8.22
C LYS A 59 -2.29 8.70 8.68
N GLY A 60 -3.10 9.75 8.65
CA GLY A 60 -2.66 11.13 8.90
C GLY A 60 -2.53 11.99 7.64
N GLY A 61 -2.80 11.44 6.45
CA GLY A 61 -2.75 12.17 5.19
C GLY A 61 -1.33 12.31 4.62
N PRO A 62 -1.18 12.91 3.42
CA PRO A 62 0.11 13.10 2.78
C PRO A 62 1.05 13.95 3.65
N THR A 63 2.13 13.36 4.13
CA THR A 63 3.16 14.03 4.93
C THR A 63 4.18 14.75 4.04
N ALA A 64 3.72 15.49 3.03
CA ALA A 64 4.56 16.34 2.17
C ALA A 64 5.10 17.58 2.93
N SER A 65 5.56 17.37 4.15
CA SER A 65 6.26 18.31 5.03
C SER A 65 7.62 17.69 5.36
N GLY A 66 8.52 17.70 4.38
CA GLY A 66 9.95 17.45 4.58
C GLY A 66 10.70 18.69 4.12
N HIS A 67 11.36 19.36 5.07
CA HIS A 67 12.18 20.58 4.95
C HIS A 67 13.24 20.52 3.85
#